data_AF-A0A5T0UQ67-F1
#
_entry.id   AF-A0A5T0UQ67-F1
#
_cell.length_a   1.000
_cell.length_b   1.000
_cell.length_c   1.000
_cell.angle_alpha   90.00
_cell.angle_beta   90.00
_cell.angle_gamma   90.00
#
_symmetry.space_group_name_H-M   'P 1'
#
loop_
_entity.id
_entity.type
_entity.pdbx_description
1 polymer ?
#
loop_
_entity_poly.entity_id
_entity_poly.type
_entity_poly.pdbx_seq_one_letter_code
_entity_poly.pdbx_strand_id
1 'polypeptide(L)'
;KEAQELIDQFTMKLRMVTFIRTPEYNSLFSGNPIWATLSIAGMGMDGRHHVTKTAFRFLHTLHNMGAAPEPNITLLWSERLPEGFKDYAASVSIASSTIQYENDELMMETWGTDYYGIACCVSAQPIADGVQFFGARANLAKTVLYAINGGVDELTKMQCGPAYAPITSEYIDYDEFLKKFDDMLEWVADVYVNAL
;
A
#
# COMPACT_ATOMS: atom_id res chain seq x y z
N LYS A 1 12.73 4.02 31.23
CA LYS A 1 13.31 2.69 30.89
C LYS A 1 12.20 1.66 30.75
N GLU A 2 11.45 1.37 31.81
CA GLU A 2 10.34 0.39 31.80
C GLU A 2 9.30 0.64 30.69
N ALA A 3 8.89 1.90 30.47
CA ALA A 3 7.97 2.22 29.37
C ALA A 3 8.52 1.90 27.97
N GLN A 4 9.83 1.99 27.75
CA GLN A 4 10.44 1.59 26.47
C GLN A 4 10.47 0.06 26.37
N GLU A 5 10.82 -0.62 27.46
CA GLU A 5 10.87 -2.08 27.51
C GLU A 5 9.51 -2.72 27.17
N LEU A 6 8.40 -2.14 27.64
CA LEU A 6 7.06 -2.60 27.25
C LEU A 6 6.77 -2.42 25.76
N ILE A 7 7.20 -1.30 25.16
CA ILE A 7 7.07 -1.05 23.71
C ILE A 7 7.96 -2.00 22.91
N ASP A 8 9.18 -2.25 23.38
CA ASP A 8 10.12 -3.20 22.76
C ASP A 8 9.53 -4.62 22.80
N GLN A 9 9.02 -5.08 23.94
CA GLN A 9 8.39 -6.40 24.10
C GLN A 9 7.12 -6.54 23.25
N PHE A 10 6.28 -5.50 23.19
CA PHE A 10 5.10 -5.49 22.32
C PHE A 10 5.50 -5.57 20.84
N THR A 11 6.46 -4.76 20.42
CA THR A 11 6.98 -4.72 19.05
C THR A 11 7.64 -6.04 18.66
N MET A 12 8.36 -6.68 19.59
CA MET A 12 8.91 -8.02 19.41
C MET A 12 7.82 -9.04 19.11
N LYS A 13 6.64 -8.95 19.74
CA LYS A 13 5.53 -9.86 19.45
C LYS A 13 4.93 -9.62 18.07
N LEU A 14 4.83 -8.36 17.63
CA LEU A 14 4.41 -8.04 16.25
C LEU A 14 5.37 -8.64 15.21
N ARG A 15 6.68 -8.61 15.46
CA ARG A 15 7.72 -9.23 14.62
C ARG A 15 7.65 -10.77 14.54
N MET A 16 6.91 -11.41 15.43
CA MET A 16 6.82 -12.87 15.52
C MET A 16 5.56 -13.44 14.88
N VAL A 17 4.64 -12.60 14.42
CA VAL A 17 3.43 -13.07 13.74
C VAL A 17 3.83 -13.79 12.45
N THR A 18 3.25 -14.97 12.24
CA THR A 18 3.49 -15.75 11.04
C THR A 18 2.24 -16.52 10.65
N PHE A 19 2.06 -16.73 9.36
CA PHE A 19 0.98 -17.52 8.81
C PHE A 19 1.56 -18.58 7.88
N ILE A 20 0.98 -19.77 7.87
CA ILE A 20 1.36 -20.81 6.91
C ILE A 20 0.84 -20.38 5.53
N ARG A 21 1.73 -20.30 4.55
CA ARG A 21 1.44 -19.87 3.17
C ARG A 21 1.89 -20.92 2.16
N THR A 22 1.19 -21.01 1.02
CA THR A 22 1.60 -21.86 -0.09
C THR A 22 2.69 -21.19 -0.94
N PRO A 23 3.42 -21.95 -1.79
CA PRO A 23 4.39 -21.37 -2.73
C PRO A 23 3.78 -20.32 -3.67
N GLU A 24 2.53 -20.50 -4.11
CA GLU A 24 1.82 -19.57 -4.99
C GLU A 24 1.52 -18.24 -4.30
N TYR A 25 1.20 -18.27 -3.01
CA TYR A 25 1.05 -17.04 -2.23
C TYR A 25 2.38 -16.28 -2.17
N ASN A 26 3.48 -16.99 -1.93
CA ASN A 26 4.81 -16.38 -1.79
C ASN A 26 5.34 -15.77 -3.11
N SER A 27 4.88 -16.26 -4.27
CA SER A 27 5.23 -15.65 -5.56
C SER A 27 4.50 -14.33 -5.82
N LEU A 28 3.32 -14.13 -5.20
CA LEU A 28 2.54 -12.90 -5.26
C LEU A 28 2.93 -11.91 -4.16
N PHE A 29 3.18 -12.41 -2.95
CA PHE A 29 3.48 -11.64 -1.74
C PHE A 29 4.80 -12.12 -1.14
N SER A 30 5.91 -11.64 -1.68
CA SER A 30 7.25 -12.07 -1.30
C SER A 30 7.69 -11.45 0.04
N GLY A 31 8.63 -12.12 0.72
CA GLY A 31 9.24 -11.62 1.97
C GLY A 31 8.52 -12.00 3.26
N ASN A 32 7.56 -12.92 3.19
CA ASN A 32 6.71 -13.32 4.34
C ASN A 32 6.04 -12.13 5.05
N PRO A 33 5.34 -11.25 4.32
CA PRO A 33 4.77 -10.04 4.89
C PRO A 33 3.55 -10.36 5.76
N ILE A 34 3.37 -9.57 6.82
CA ILE A 34 2.19 -9.63 7.70
C ILE A 34 1.36 -8.36 7.56
N TRP A 35 2.01 -7.22 7.33
CA TRP A 35 1.42 -5.88 7.42
C TRP A 35 0.78 -5.63 8.78
N ALA A 36 1.53 -5.87 9.86
CA ALA A 36 1.16 -5.41 11.20
C ALA A 36 1.37 -3.89 11.28
N THR A 37 0.53 -3.16 10.54
CA THR A 37 0.74 -1.75 10.23
C THR A 37 0.42 -0.88 11.42
N LEU A 38 1.35 0.00 11.75
CA LEU A 38 1.26 0.92 12.87
C LEU A 38 1.28 2.35 12.33
N SER A 39 0.11 3.00 12.28
CA SER A 39 -0.01 4.41 11.97
C SER A 39 0.29 5.26 13.21
N ILE A 40 1.24 6.19 13.11
CA ILE A 40 1.62 7.13 14.19
C ILE A 40 1.85 8.53 13.63
N ALA A 41 1.90 9.52 14.53
CA ALA A 41 1.94 10.94 14.20
C ALA A 41 0.61 11.42 13.60
N GLY A 42 0.65 12.33 12.62
CA GLY A 42 -0.52 13.02 12.07
C GLY A 42 -0.91 14.27 12.86
N MET A 43 -1.88 14.97 12.32
CA MET A 43 -2.51 16.17 12.87
C MET A 43 -3.94 15.85 13.31
N GLY A 44 -4.42 16.57 14.31
CA GLY A 44 -5.83 16.59 14.68
C GLY A 44 -6.57 17.65 13.87
N MET A 45 -7.87 17.46 13.70
CA MET A 45 -8.76 18.44 13.08
C MET A 45 -8.82 19.76 13.89
N ASP A 46 -8.43 19.72 15.17
CA ASP A 46 -8.29 20.88 16.04
C ASP A 46 -6.97 21.66 15.85
N GLY A 47 -6.11 21.22 14.93
CA GLY A 47 -4.83 21.84 14.60
C GLY A 47 -3.64 21.42 15.46
N ARG A 48 -3.83 20.64 16.54
CA ARG A 48 -2.73 20.07 17.32
C ARG A 48 -2.19 18.82 16.65
N HIS A 49 -0.92 18.50 16.83
CA HIS A 49 -0.37 17.24 16.31
C HIS A 49 -0.71 16.05 17.22
N HIS A 50 -0.75 14.85 16.66
CA HIS A 50 -0.86 13.58 17.38
C HIS A 50 0.50 12.94 17.72
N VAL A 51 1.61 13.62 17.41
CA VAL A 51 2.94 13.16 17.86
C VAL A 51 3.01 13.10 19.38
N THR A 52 3.36 11.93 19.91
CA THR A 52 3.55 11.69 21.34
C THR A 52 4.93 11.11 21.63
N LYS A 53 5.34 11.09 22.90
CA LYS A 53 6.56 10.37 23.32
C LYS A 53 6.54 8.89 22.88
N THR A 54 5.38 8.27 22.79
CA THR A 54 5.25 6.87 22.37
C THR A 54 5.58 6.67 20.89
N ALA A 55 5.31 7.65 20.02
CA ALA A 55 5.74 7.60 18.62
C ALA A 55 7.27 7.50 18.51
N PHE A 56 8.00 8.31 19.29
CA PHE A 56 9.46 8.20 19.39
C PHE A 56 9.90 6.83 19.93
N ARG A 57 9.20 6.27 20.91
CA ARG A 57 9.54 4.94 21.46
C ARG A 57 9.41 3.83 20.43
N PHE A 58 8.35 3.84 19.61
CA PHE A 58 8.17 2.88 18.53
C PHE A 58 9.28 3.00 17.48
N LEU A 59 9.61 4.21 17.04
CA LEU A 59 10.76 4.43 16.16
C LEU A 59 12.08 3.97 16.79
N HIS A 60 12.25 4.20 18.09
CA HIS A 60 13.44 3.78 18.83
C HIS A 60 13.59 2.25 18.93
N THR A 61 12.53 1.47 18.72
CA THR A 61 12.64 0.00 18.64
C THR A 61 13.58 -0.45 17.52
N LEU A 62 13.67 0.32 16.42
CA LEU A 62 14.56 0.06 15.29
C LEU A 62 16.03 0.27 15.65
N HIS A 63 16.29 1.08 16.69
CA HIS A 63 17.62 1.22 17.28
C HIS A 63 17.90 0.10 18.30
N ASN A 64 16.98 -0.14 19.25
CA ASN A 64 17.18 -1.11 20.33
C ASN A 64 17.26 -2.56 19.86
N MET A 65 16.44 -2.92 18.87
CA MET A 65 16.27 -4.31 18.40
C MET A 65 16.66 -4.46 16.92
N GLY A 66 17.27 -3.45 16.33
CA GLY A 66 17.63 -3.42 14.91
C GLY A 66 16.45 -3.17 13.96
N ALA A 67 16.81 -2.83 12.73
CA ALA A 67 15.89 -2.63 11.62
C ALA A 67 15.12 -3.94 11.32
N ALA A 68 13.82 -3.82 11.11
CA ALA A 68 12.96 -4.94 10.75
C ALA A 68 11.80 -4.46 9.88
N PRO A 69 11.28 -5.30 8.96
CA PRO A 69 10.14 -4.94 8.13
C PRO A 69 8.81 -4.88 8.90
N GLU A 70 8.73 -5.54 10.06
CA GLU A 70 7.54 -5.54 10.92
C GLU A 70 7.87 -4.95 12.32
N PRO A 71 6.90 -4.31 13.00
CA PRO A 71 5.64 -3.85 12.42
C PRO A 71 5.89 -2.86 11.28
N ASN A 72 4.99 -2.82 10.32
CA ASN A 72 5.04 -1.85 9.23
C ASN A 72 4.73 -0.44 9.77
N ILE A 73 5.76 0.28 10.24
CA ILE A 73 5.61 1.61 10.86
C ILE A 73 5.34 2.65 9.77
N THR A 74 4.18 3.28 9.86
CA THR A 74 3.71 4.31 8.91
C THR A 74 3.54 5.64 9.60
N LEU A 75 4.31 6.63 9.17
CA LEU A 75 4.21 7.99 9.67
C LEU A 75 3.16 8.75 8.87
N LEU A 76 2.11 9.19 9.55
CA LEU A 76 1.13 10.12 9.00
C LEU A 76 1.79 11.51 8.95
N TRP A 77 2.24 11.89 7.76
CA TRP A 77 3.12 13.03 7.53
C TRP A 77 2.33 14.30 7.19
N SER A 78 2.67 15.39 7.88
CA SER A 78 2.19 16.74 7.58
C SER A 78 3.35 17.72 7.73
N GLU A 79 3.34 18.79 6.94
CA GLU A 79 4.32 19.89 7.08
C GLU A 79 4.28 20.54 8.48
N ARG A 80 3.11 20.49 9.13
CA ARG A 80 2.83 21.06 10.46
C ARG A 80 3.31 20.19 11.62
N LEU A 81 3.90 19.02 11.35
CA LEU A 81 4.49 18.19 12.41
C LEU A 81 5.64 18.91 13.11
N PRO A 82 5.87 18.65 14.41
CA PRO A 82 7.01 19.22 15.13
C PRO A 82 8.35 18.92 14.46
N GLU A 83 9.20 19.94 14.30
CA GLU A 83 10.49 19.82 13.62
C GLU A 83 11.38 18.71 14.20
N GLY A 84 11.48 18.64 15.53
CA GLY A 84 12.28 17.60 16.19
C GLY A 84 11.76 16.17 15.96
N PHE A 85 10.47 15.99 15.64
CA PHE A 85 9.96 14.68 15.23
C PHE A 85 10.31 14.38 13.77
N LYS A 86 10.18 15.37 12.88
CA LYS A 86 10.55 15.24 11.45
C LYS A 86 12.03 14.89 11.31
N ASP A 87 12.91 15.59 12.01
CA ASP A 87 14.36 15.32 12.05
C ASP A 87 14.65 13.91 12.57
N TYR A 88 14.00 13.50 13.66
CA TYR A 88 14.20 12.19 14.23
C TYR A 88 13.71 11.07 13.30
N ALA A 89 12.52 11.21 12.70
CA ALA A 89 11.99 10.28 11.71
C ALA A 89 12.94 10.15 10.51
N ALA A 90 13.42 11.27 9.96
CA ALA A 90 14.39 11.27 8.88
C ALA A 90 15.69 10.54 9.27
N SER A 91 16.21 10.77 10.48
CA SER A 91 17.40 10.06 10.98
C SER A 91 17.19 8.55 11.08
N VAL A 92 15.99 8.12 11.49
CA VAL A 92 15.61 6.70 11.58
C VAL A 92 15.48 6.10 10.19
N SER A 93 14.88 6.80 9.21
CA SER A 93 14.85 6.37 7.81
C SER A 93 16.26 6.19 7.25
N ILE A 94 17.16 7.16 7.45
CA ILE A 94 18.56 7.07 6.99
C ILE A 94 19.25 5.86 7.60
N ALA A 95 19.04 5.58 8.89
CA ALA A 95 19.71 4.50 9.59
C ALA A 95 19.14 3.10 9.30
N SER A 96 17.84 2.99 9.03
CA SER A 96 17.14 1.69 8.98
C SER A 96 16.53 1.34 7.63
N SER A 97 16.04 2.33 6.88
CA SER A 97 15.25 2.12 5.65
C SER A 97 13.99 1.25 5.85
N THR A 98 13.38 1.27 7.05
CA THR A 98 12.23 0.39 7.40
C THR A 98 10.96 1.12 7.83
N ILE A 99 10.83 2.42 7.56
CA ILE A 99 9.60 3.18 7.87
C ILE A 99 9.06 3.82 6.61
N GLN A 100 7.73 3.91 6.52
CA GLN A 100 7.00 4.51 5.40
C GLN A 100 6.26 5.78 5.83
N TYR A 101 5.85 6.58 4.85
CA TYR A 101 5.23 7.89 5.06
C TYR A 101 3.99 8.00 4.18
N GLU A 102 2.90 8.50 4.76
CA GLU A 102 1.63 8.75 4.05
C GLU A 102 1.19 10.19 4.29
N ASN A 103 0.57 10.82 3.29
CA ASN A 103 0.15 12.23 3.39
C ASN A 103 -1.09 12.37 4.29
N ASP A 104 -0.87 12.89 5.51
CA ASP A 104 -1.92 13.02 6.53
C ASP A 104 -2.99 14.05 6.17
N GLU A 105 -2.58 15.16 5.55
CA GLU A 105 -3.51 16.23 5.18
C GLU A 105 -4.51 15.76 4.11
N LEU A 106 -4.02 15.07 3.09
CA LEU A 106 -4.86 14.49 2.04
C LEU A 106 -5.82 13.44 2.59
N MET A 107 -5.34 12.55 3.45
CA MET A 107 -6.16 11.47 3.99
C MET A 107 -7.23 12.01 4.95
N MET A 108 -6.88 12.98 5.80
CA MET A 108 -7.85 13.61 6.71
C MET A 108 -8.95 14.36 5.94
N GLU A 109 -8.60 15.06 4.86
CA GLU A 109 -9.59 15.69 3.97
C GLU A 109 -10.49 14.64 3.30
N THR A 110 -9.90 13.56 2.80
CA THR A 110 -10.63 12.49 2.08
C THR A 110 -11.63 11.76 3.00
N TRP A 111 -11.23 11.47 4.24
CA TRP A 111 -12.03 10.66 5.17
C TRP A 111 -12.83 11.50 6.17
N GLY A 112 -12.61 12.82 6.22
CA GLY A 112 -13.31 13.74 7.11
C GLY A 112 -13.08 13.47 8.61
N THR A 113 -11.98 12.79 8.97
CA THR A 113 -11.64 12.42 10.34
C THR A 113 -10.12 12.38 10.54
N ASP A 114 -9.65 12.78 11.72
CA ASP A 114 -8.27 12.58 12.19
C ASP A 114 -8.07 11.21 12.86
N TYR A 115 -9.15 10.44 13.07
CA TYR A 115 -9.12 9.12 13.67
C TYR A 115 -9.21 8.01 12.61
N TYR A 116 -8.15 7.88 11.82
CA TYR A 116 -8.00 6.87 10.77
C TYR A 116 -6.67 6.12 10.91
N GLY A 117 -6.53 5.02 10.18
CA GLY A 117 -5.27 4.29 10.08
C GLY A 117 -5.05 3.71 8.70
N ILE A 118 -3.85 3.21 8.47
CA ILE A 118 -3.46 2.59 7.20
C ILE A 118 -3.59 1.07 7.32
N ALA A 119 -4.37 0.48 6.44
CA ALA A 119 -4.44 -0.95 6.26
C ALA A 119 -3.46 -1.41 5.17
N CYS A 120 -2.78 -2.52 5.43
CA CYS A 120 -1.81 -3.11 4.51
C CYS A 120 -0.67 -2.12 4.17
N CYS A 121 -0.61 -1.60 2.95
CA CYS A 121 0.45 -0.68 2.52
C CYS A 121 0.03 0.78 2.64
N VAL A 122 -1.07 1.15 1.99
CA VAL A 122 -1.42 2.56 1.69
C VAL A 122 -2.91 2.87 1.88
N SER A 123 -3.72 1.88 2.27
CA SER A 123 -5.17 2.02 2.26
C SER A 123 -5.67 2.62 3.56
N ALA A 124 -5.84 3.95 3.58
CA ALA A 124 -6.45 4.64 4.71
C ALA A 124 -7.91 4.24 4.92
N GLN A 125 -8.33 4.15 6.19
CA GLN A 125 -9.73 4.00 6.58
C GLN A 125 -9.97 4.52 8.00
N PRO A 126 -11.17 5.04 8.31
CA PRO A 126 -11.57 5.35 9.68
C PRO A 126 -11.43 4.12 10.58
N ILE A 127 -10.90 4.29 11.79
CA ILE A 127 -10.69 3.16 12.71
C ILE A 127 -12.02 2.62 13.28
N ALA A 128 -13.02 3.48 13.44
CA ALA A 128 -14.27 3.13 14.12
C ALA A 128 -15.14 2.18 13.29
N ASP A 129 -15.22 2.40 11.99
CA ASP A 129 -16.21 1.78 11.11
C ASP A 129 -15.71 1.54 9.67
N GLY A 130 -14.46 1.90 9.37
CA GLY A 130 -13.86 1.69 8.06
C GLY A 130 -13.60 0.21 7.77
N VAL A 131 -14.08 -0.25 6.62
CA VAL A 131 -13.77 -1.58 6.08
C VAL A 131 -13.57 -1.50 4.58
N GLN A 132 -12.69 -2.35 4.06
CA GLN A 132 -12.40 -2.46 2.63
C GLN A 132 -12.48 -3.92 2.21
N PHE A 133 -13.13 -4.17 1.07
CA PHE A 133 -13.06 -5.48 0.41
C PHE A 133 -11.81 -5.51 -0.46
N PHE A 134 -10.85 -6.35 -0.07
CA PHE A 134 -9.55 -6.42 -0.72
C PHE A 134 -9.66 -7.06 -2.11
N GLY A 135 -9.31 -6.28 -3.14
CA GLY A 135 -9.41 -6.73 -4.53
C GLY A 135 -8.13 -7.29 -5.15
N ALA A 136 -6.98 -7.31 -4.46
CA ALA A 136 -5.68 -7.48 -5.12
C ALA A 136 -5.43 -6.43 -6.22
N ARG A 137 -5.17 -6.84 -7.47
CA ARG A 137 -4.88 -5.91 -8.59
C ARG A 137 -5.15 -6.55 -9.95
N ALA A 138 -5.55 -5.73 -10.92
CA ALA A 138 -5.58 -6.09 -12.34
C ALA A 138 -4.27 -5.70 -13.06
N ASN A 139 -3.91 -6.41 -14.13
CA ASN A 139 -2.68 -6.17 -14.89
C ASN A 139 -2.95 -5.30 -16.13
N LEU A 140 -2.88 -3.97 -15.98
CA LEU A 140 -3.14 -3.02 -17.07
C LEU A 140 -2.12 -3.12 -18.22
N ALA A 141 -0.88 -3.50 -17.95
CA ALA A 141 0.10 -3.71 -19.02
C ALA A 141 -0.30 -4.87 -19.94
N LYS A 142 -0.91 -5.92 -19.37
CA LYS A 142 -1.45 -7.03 -20.16
C LYS A 142 -2.71 -6.63 -20.90
N THR A 143 -3.55 -5.79 -20.31
CA THR A 143 -4.71 -5.18 -20.97
C THR A 143 -4.30 -4.41 -22.23
N VAL A 144 -3.18 -3.67 -22.20
CA VAL A 144 -2.61 -3.00 -23.39
C VAL A 144 -2.31 -4.02 -24.50
N LEU A 145 -1.63 -5.12 -24.16
CA LEU A 145 -1.29 -6.16 -25.15
C LEU A 145 -2.55 -6.84 -25.70
N TYR A 146 -3.57 -7.07 -24.87
CA TYR A 146 -4.84 -7.63 -25.32
C TYR A 146 -5.59 -6.67 -26.25
N ALA A 147 -5.57 -5.37 -25.98
CA ALA A 147 -6.16 -4.36 -26.86
C ALA A 147 -5.50 -4.38 -28.26
N ILE A 148 -4.18 -4.54 -28.31
CA ILE A 148 -3.41 -4.62 -29.57
C ILE A 148 -3.69 -5.96 -30.28
N ASN A 149 -3.66 -7.07 -29.55
CA ASN A 149 -3.73 -8.43 -30.12
C ASN A 149 -5.15 -8.99 -30.24
N GLY A 150 -6.20 -8.17 -30.07
CA GLY A 150 -7.59 -8.62 -30.21
C GLY A 150 -8.03 -9.62 -29.13
N GLY A 151 -7.54 -9.44 -27.90
CA GLY A 151 -7.84 -10.30 -26.74
C GLY A 151 -7.04 -11.61 -26.69
N VAL A 152 -6.14 -11.83 -27.64
CA VAL A 152 -5.26 -13.01 -27.66
C VAL A 152 -4.01 -12.79 -26.83
N ASP A 153 -3.70 -13.79 -26.02
CA ASP A 153 -2.54 -13.81 -25.15
C ASP A 153 -1.22 -13.97 -25.92
N GLU A 154 -0.26 -13.07 -25.70
CA GLU A 154 0.99 -13.02 -26.43
C GLU A 154 1.91 -14.23 -26.16
N LEU A 155 1.75 -14.92 -25.03
CA LEU A 155 2.58 -16.06 -24.64
C LEU A 155 1.90 -17.39 -24.97
N THR A 156 0.69 -17.58 -24.43
CA THR A 156 -0.07 -18.83 -24.53
C THR A 156 -0.84 -18.99 -25.83
N LYS A 157 -1.03 -17.89 -26.57
CA LYS A 157 -1.82 -17.81 -27.82
C LYS A 157 -3.31 -18.15 -27.62
N MET A 158 -3.80 -18.14 -26.39
CA MET A 158 -5.21 -18.36 -26.08
C MET A 158 -6.03 -17.07 -26.26
N GLN A 159 -7.30 -17.23 -26.64
CA GLN A 159 -8.26 -16.13 -26.59
C GLN A 159 -8.70 -15.93 -25.13
N CYS A 160 -8.17 -14.91 -24.47
CA CYS A 160 -8.45 -14.62 -23.05
C CYS A 160 -9.50 -13.52 -22.90
N GLY A 161 -9.33 -12.42 -23.65
CA GLY A 161 -10.31 -11.33 -23.73
C GLY A 161 -11.34 -11.53 -24.84
N PRO A 162 -12.25 -10.58 -25.04
CA PRO A 162 -13.20 -10.59 -26.15
C PRO A 162 -12.47 -10.64 -27.49
N ALA A 163 -13.05 -11.37 -28.45
CA ALA A 163 -12.47 -11.52 -29.78
C ALA A 163 -12.83 -10.32 -30.66
N TYR A 164 -11.86 -9.41 -30.86
CA TYR A 164 -11.98 -8.28 -31.76
C TYR A 164 -10.84 -8.27 -32.79
N ALA A 165 -10.97 -7.46 -33.84
CA ALA A 165 -9.91 -7.31 -34.83
C ALA A 165 -8.64 -6.72 -34.18
N PRO A 166 -7.47 -7.37 -34.30
CA PRO A 166 -6.22 -6.83 -33.79
C PRO A 166 -5.76 -5.61 -34.59
N ILE A 167 -4.82 -4.84 -34.04
CA ILE A 167 -4.11 -3.79 -34.78
C ILE A 167 -3.06 -4.49 -35.65
N THR A 168 -3.16 -4.32 -36.98
CA THR A 168 -2.27 -4.97 -37.96
C THR A 168 -1.44 -3.99 -38.78
N SER A 169 -1.56 -2.69 -38.51
CA SER A 169 -0.73 -1.67 -39.12
C SER A 169 0.74 -1.84 -38.71
N GLU A 170 1.65 -1.39 -39.57
CA GLU A 170 3.09 -1.41 -39.26
C GLU A 170 3.43 -0.55 -38.03
N TYR A 171 2.69 0.55 -37.84
CA TYR A 171 2.79 1.44 -36.70
C TYR A 171 1.46 1.52 -35.97
N ILE A 172 1.49 1.46 -34.64
CA ILE A 172 0.30 1.61 -33.80
C ILE A 172 -0.10 3.09 -33.80
N ASP A 173 -1.27 3.37 -34.36
CA ASP A 173 -1.91 4.67 -34.23
C ASP A 173 -2.46 4.83 -32.80
N TYR A 174 -2.17 5.97 -32.17
CA TYR A 174 -2.50 6.20 -30.78
C TYR A 174 -4.02 6.28 -30.54
N ASP A 175 -4.76 6.89 -31.47
CA ASP A 175 -6.21 7.08 -31.34
C ASP A 175 -6.94 5.75 -31.58
N GLU A 176 -6.50 4.95 -32.56
CA GLU A 176 -6.99 3.58 -32.75
C GLU A 176 -6.73 2.72 -31.50
N PHE A 177 -5.49 2.77 -30.99
CA PHE A 177 -5.11 2.01 -29.81
C PHE A 177 -5.94 2.40 -28.59
N LEU A 178 -6.08 3.70 -28.30
CA LEU A 178 -6.84 4.16 -27.15
C LEU A 178 -8.29 3.68 -27.20
N LYS A 179 -8.92 3.70 -28.38
CA LYS A 179 -10.29 3.19 -28.54
C LYS A 179 -10.38 1.70 -28.19
N LYS A 180 -9.47 0.88 -28.72
CA LYS A 180 -9.45 -0.57 -28.41
C LYS A 180 -9.05 -0.85 -26.96
N PHE A 181 -8.21 0.00 -26.38
CA PHE A 181 -7.79 -0.11 -24.99
C PHE A 181 -8.93 0.23 -24.03
N ASP A 182 -9.75 1.23 -24.35
CA ASP A 182 -10.98 1.57 -23.61
C ASP A 182 -11.98 0.40 -23.61
N ASP A 183 -12.27 -0.19 -24.79
CA ASP A 183 -13.12 -1.37 -24.89
C ASP A 183 -12.57 -2.56 -24.05
N MET A 184 -11.25 -2.74 -24.04
CA MET A 184 -10.59 -3.79 -23.25
C MET A 184 -10.59 -3.48 -21.75
N LEU A 185 -10.50 -2.21 -21.36
CA LEU A 185 -10.63 -1.77 -19.97
C LEU A 185 -12.05 -2.00 -19.45
N GLU A 186 -13.07 -1.74 -20.25
CA GLU A 186 -14.47 -2.03 -19.90
C GLU A 186 -14.65 -3.53 -19.59
N TRP A 187 -14.11 -4.40 -20.45
CA TRP A 187 -14.12 -5.84 -20.20
C TRP A 187 -13.32 -6.24 -18.95
N VAL A 188 -12.12 -5.70 -18.74
CA VAL A 188 -11.33 -6.00 -17.54
C VAL A 188 -12.05 -5.55 -16.28
N ALA A 189 -12.69 -4.38 -16.30
CA ALA A 189 -13.46 -3.87 -15.18
C ALA A 189 -14.65 -4.78 -14.85
N ASP A 190 -15.41 -5.20 -15.85
CA ASP A 190 -16.53 -6.14 -15.66
C ASP A 190 -16.08 -7.48 -15.08
N VAL A 191 -15.05 -8.11 -15.67
CA VAL A 191 -14.51 -9.38 -15.16
C VAL A 191 -13.97 -9.22 -13.75
N TYR A 192 -13.27 -8.12 -13.47
CA TYR A 192 -12.64 -7.91 -12.18
C TYR A 192 -13.66 -7.69 -11.08
N VAL A 193 -14.65 -6.82 -11.29
CA VAL A 193 -15.70 -6.55 -10.29
C VAL A 193 -16.56 -7.79 -10.05
N ASN A 194 -16.92 -8.57 -11.08
CA ASN A 194 -17.68 -9.81 -10.90
C ASN A 194 -16.91 -10.92 -10.17
N ALA A 195 -15.57 -10.86 -10.16
CA ALA A 195 -14.74 -11.81 -9.43
C ALA A 195 -14.61 -11.47 -7.94
N LEU A 196 -14.93 -10.24 -7.53
CA LEU A 196 -14.91 -9.76 -6.15
C LEU A 196 -16.26 -9.96 -5.45
#